data_AF-A0A968TTV9-F1
#
_entry.id   AF-A0A968TTV9-F1
#
_cell.length_a   1.000
_cell.length_b   1.000
_cell.length_c   1.000
_cell.angle_alpha   90.00
_cell.angle_beta   90.00
_cell.angle_gamma   90.00
#
_symmetry.space_group_name_H-M   'P 1'
#
loop_
_entity.id
_entity.type
_entity.pdbx_description
1 polymer ?
#
loop_
_entity_poly.entity_id
_entity_poly.type
_entity_poly.pdbx_seq_one_letter_code
_entity_poly.pdbx_strand_id
1 'polypeptide(L)'
;LLLSDANMPRYSGFDLVNTVRHNEKFDRMSVAMLTGLRERKDVERAVKMGVDDYIVKPLDPLLLVQKVNALFSKKPPTEYPEIRLDGANARGTMDWPVTVQSVSELGVRILCEFPLKPGMVINVHSAFFKTLDTEIPPMKVLNVDGDPSTGMYRAQLIYLGAREAFLQKIRRWIYTHGASGRMAA
;
A
#
# COMPACT_ATOMS: atom_id res chain seq x y z
N LEU A 1 -11.54 12.30 -5.11
CA LEU A 1 -11.31 10.85 -4.94
C LEU A 1 -12.08 10.14 -6.04
N LEU A 2 -11.43 9.21 -6.75
CA LEU A 2 -12.06 8.27 -7.67
C LEU A 2 -11.95 6.86 -7.10
N LEU A 3 -13.08 6.16 -7.03
CA LEU A 3 -13.16 4.73 -6.74
C LEU A 3 -13.79 4.03 -7.95
N SER A 4 -13.09 3.08 -8.57
CA SER A 4 -13.53 2.47 -9.83
C SER A 4 -13.30 0.96 -9.87
N ASP A 5 -14.17 0.21 -10.55
CA ASP A 5 -13.92 -1.20 -10.85
C ASP A 5 -12.95 -1.33 -12.02
N ALA A 6 -12.09 -2.36 -12.00
CA ALA A 6 -11.21 -2.66 -13.13
C ALA A 6 -11.98 -3.22 -14.33
N ASN A 7 -13.00 -4.05 -14.10
CA ASN A 7 -13.78 -4.70 -15.13
C ASN A 7 -15.09 -3.94 -15.32
N MET A 8 -15.09 -3.03 -16.29
CA MET A 8 -16.25 -2.26 -16.71
C MET A 8 -16.51 -2.50 -18.21
N PRO A 9 -17.78 -2.47 -18.66
CA PRO A 9 -18.09 -2.60 -20.07
C PRO A 9 -17.61 -1.39 -20.87
N ARG A 10 -17.21 -1.62 -22.13
CA ARG A 10 -16.68 -0.64 -23.10
C ARG A 10 -15.28 -0.09 -22.75
N TYR A 11 -15.12 0.50 -21.58
CA TYR A 11 -13.86 1.04 -21.09
C TYR A 11 -13.54 0.41 -19.73
N SER A 12 -12.34 -0.12 -19.58
CA SER A 12 -11.90 -0.71 -18.32
C SER A 12 -11.59 0.39 -17.29
N GLY A 13 -11.56 0.01 -16.01
CA GLY A 13 -11.08 0.92 -14.96
C GLY A 13 -9.64 1.38 -15.19
N PHE A 14 -8.82 0.53 -15.82
CA PHE A 14 -7.47 0.92 -16.23
C PHE A 14 -7.51 2.06 -17.25
N ASP A 15 -8.37 1.99 -18.27
CA ASP A 15 -8.51 3.06 -19.27
C ASP A 15 -8.97 4.38 -18.63
N LEU A 16 -9.87 4.30 -17.65
CA LEU A 16 -10.30 5.45 -16.87
C LEU A 16 -9.13 6.05 -16.06
N VAL A 17 -8.34 5.23 -15.36
CA VAL A 17 -7.16 5.70 -14.62
C VAL A 17 -6.17 6.39 -15.56
N ASN A 18 -5.90 5.78 -16.72
CA ASN A 18 -5.02 6.37 -17.71
C ASN A 18 -5.51 7.76 -18.16
N THR A 19 -6.81 7.87 -18.45
CA THR A 19 -7.43 9.13 -18.87
C THR A 19 -7.36 10.20 -17.78
N VAL A 20 -7.62 9.82 -16.52
CA VAL A 20 -7.53 10.72 -15.36
C VAL A 20 -6.11 11.22 -15.15
N ARG A 21 -5.09 10.36 -15.29
CA ARG A 21 -3.68 10.74 -15.11
C ARG A 21 -3.12 11.62 -16.21
N HIS A 22 -3.68 11.58 -17.42
CA HIS A 22 -3.32 12.47 -18.53
C HIS A 22 -4.13 13.78 -18.55
N ASN A 23 -5.04 13.99 -17.59
CA ASN A 23 -5.81 15.21 -17.48
C ASN A 23 -5.25 16.09 -16.36
N GLU A 24 -4.68 17.25 -16.70
CA GLU A 24 -4.06 18.19 -15.74
C GLU A 24 -4.97 18.61 -14.58
N LYS A 25 -6.29 18.58 -14.77
CA LYS A 25 -7.25 18.90 -13.71
C LYS A 25 -7.37 17.79 -12.66
N PHE A 26 -7.06 16.55 -13.03
CA PHE A 26 -7.33 15.36 -12.23
C PHE A 26 -6.09 14.49 -11.97
N ASP A 27 -4.93 14.87 -12.48
CA ASP A 27 -3.67 14.15 -12.37
C ASP A 27 -3.32 13.81 -10.90
N ARG A 28 -3.61 14.72 -9.97
CA ARG A 28 -3.39 14.63 -8.52
C ARG A 28 -4.57 14.03 -7.75
N MET A 29 -5.67 13.70 -8.41
CA MET A 29 -6.82 13.10 -7.73
C MET A 29 -6.45 11.73 -7.16
N SER A 30 -6.77 11.47 -5.88
CA SER A 30 -6.61 10.12 -5.32
C SER A 30 -7.45 9.11 -6.11
N VAL A 31 -6.85 8.01 -6.58
CA VAL A 31 -7.53 6.96 -7.37
C VAL A 31 -7.36 5.60 -6.70
N ALA A 32 -8.46 4.95 -6.30
CA ALA A 32 -8.45 3.56 -5.87
C ALA A 32 -9.23 2.67 -6.83
N MET A 33 -8.68 1.49 -7.09
CA MET A 33 -9.39 0.46 -7.83
C MET A 33 -10.01 -0.55 -6.86
N LEU A 34 -11.28 -0.87 -7.04
CA LEU A 34 -12.02 -1.85 -6.25
C LEU A 34 -12.51 -2.97 -7.18
N THR A 35 -11.84 -4.12 -7.19
CA THR A 35 -12.00 -5.11 -8.26
C THR A 35 -11.97 -6.56 -7.78
N GLY A 36 -12.59 -7.45 -8.55
CA GLY A 36 -12.47 -8.91 -8.39
C GLY A 36 -11.20 -9.50 -9.00
N LEU A 37 -10.40 -8.72 -9.74
CA LEU A 37 -9.11 -9.17 -10.27
C LEU A 37 -8.12 -9.38 -9.13
N ARG A 38 -7.46 -10.54 -9.10
CA ARG A 38 -6.61 -10.96 -7.97
C ARG A 38 -5.19 -11.28 -8.37
N GLU A 39 -4.86 -11.26 -9.66
CA GLU A 39 -3.54 -11.67 -10.10
C GLU A 39 -2.51 -10.60 -9.76
N ARG A 40 -1.29 -11.03 -9.41
CA ARG A 40 -0.18 -10.13 -9.10
C ARG A 40 0.11 -9.16 -10.26
N LYS A 41 -0.02 -9.63 -11.50
CA LYS A 41 0.16 -8.82 -12.71
C LYS A 41 -0.81 -7.64 -12.78
N ASP A 42 -2.03 -7.79 -12.25
CA ASP A 42 -3.05 -6.74 -12.27
C ASP A 42 -2.74 -5.66 -11.23
N VAL A 43 -2.27 -6.07 -10.05
CA VAL A 43 -1.76 -5.16 -9.01
C VAL A 43 -0.56 -4.38 -9.54
N GLU A 44 0.42 -5.08 -10.14
CA GLU A 44 1.60 -4.44 -10.74
C GLU A 44 1.22 -3.46 -11.85
N ARG A 45 0.25 -3.82 -12.71
CA ARG A 45 -0.28 -2.94 -13.74
C ARG A 45 -0.91 -1.69 -13.12
N ALA A 46 -1.78 -1.85 -12.13
CA ALA A 46 -2.45 -0.73 -11.48
C ALA A 46 -1.43 0.22 -10.82
N VAL A 47 -0.45 -0.33 -10.12
CA VAL A 47 0.64 0.44 -9.49
C VAL A 47 1.39 1.27 -10.52
N LYS A 48 1.77 0.67 -11.66
CA LYS A 48 2.46 1.38 -12.76
C LYS A 48 1.61 2.51 -13.35
N MET A 49 0.29 2.40 -13.30
CA MET A 49 -0.64 3.43 -13.76
C MET A 49 -0.88 4.52 -12.71
N GLY A 50 -0.19 4.47 -11.57
CA GLY A 50 -0.26 5.51 -10.55
C GLY A 50 -1.53 5.44 -9.69
N VAL A 51 -2.10 4.24 -9.48
CA VAL A 51 -3.17 4.09 -8.48
C VAL A 51 -2.66 4.31 -7.06
N ASP A 52 -3.56 4.79 -6.22
CA ASP A 52 -3.30 5.07 -4.82
C ASP A 52 -3.57 3.90 -3.89
N ASP A 53 -4.53 3.07 -4.26
CA ASP A 53 -4.83 1.80 -3.61
C ASP A 53 -5.41 0.83 -4.64
N TYR A 54 -5.21 -0.46 -4.40
CA TYR A 54 -5.80 -1.55 -5.16
C TYR A 54 -6.48 -2.50 -4.19
N ILE A 55 -7.80 -2.59 -4.29
CA ILE A 55 -8.65 -3.20 -3.29
C ILE A 55 -9.34 -4.41 -3.92
N VAL A 56 -9.05 -5.60 -3.40
CA VAL A 56 -9.58 -6.86 -3.93
C VAL A 56 -10.93 -7.19 -3.29
N LYS A 57 -11.90 -7.60 -4.11
CA LYS A 57 -13.21 -8.11 -3.67
C LYS A 57 -13.17 -9.63 -3.42
N PRO A 58 -13.99 -10.15 -2.48
CA PRO A 58 -14.77 -9.41 -1.50
C PRO A 58 -13.88 -8.82 -0.40
N LEU A 59 -14.35 -7.75 0.26
CA LEU A 59 -13.70 -7.18 1.44
C LEU A 59 -14.75 -6.78 2.48
N ASP A 60 -14.30 -6.63 3.71
CA ASP A 60 -15.09 -6.07 4.80
C ASP A 60 -15.43 -4.58 4.52
N PRO A 61 -16.71 -4.16 4.63
CA PRO A 61 -17.12 -2.76 4.46
C PRO A 61 -16.38 -1.78 5.39
N LEU A 62 -16.07 -2.18 6.63
CA LEU A 62 -15.32 -1.35 7.57
C LEU A 62 -13.88 -1.14 7.09
N LEU A 63 -13.25 -2.19 6.55
CA LEU A 63 -11.92 -2.08 5.95
C LEU A 63 -11.93 -1.16 4.71
N LEU A 64 -13.00 -1.21 3.92
CA LEU A 64 -13.17 -0.26 2.80
C LEU A 64 -13.22 1.18 3.29
N VAL A 65 -13.99 1.47 4.33
CA VAL A 65 -14.06 2.82 4.94
C VAL A 65 -12.69 3.27 5.44
N GLN A 66 -11.95 2.38 6.12
CA GLN A 66 -10.59 2.68 6.59
C GLN A 66 -9.63 3.01 5.43
N LYS A 67 -9.67 2.23 4.35
CA LYS A 67 -8.87 2.47 3.14
C LYS A 67 -9.24 3.80 2.48
N VAL A 68 -10.53 4.10 2.33
CA VAL A 68 -11.01 5.37 1.78
C VAL A 68 -10.57 6.56 2.64
N ASN A 69 -10.68 6.46 3.97
CA ASN A 69 -10.21 7.52 4.87
C ASN A 69 -8.70 7.75 4.74
N ALA A 70 -7.90 6.68 4.63
CA ALA A 70 -6.47 6.78 4.40
C ALA A 70 -6.11 7.48 3.08
N LEU A 71 -6.99 7.44 2.07
CA LEU A 71 -6.83 8.17 0.81
C LEU A 71 -7.15 9.66 0.91
N PHE A 72 -8.03 10.06 1.82
CA PHE A 72 -8.40 11.45 2.05
C PHE A 72 -7.39 12.19 2.93
N SER A 73 -6.81 11.51 3.92
CA SER A 73 -5.84 12.13 4.84
C SER A 73 -4.47 12.45 4.20
N LYS A 74 -4.28 12.14 2.90
CA LYS A 74 -3.02 12.30 2.16
C LYS A 74 -2.62 13.77 1.99
N LYS A 75 -1.50 14.20 2.60
CA LYS A 75 -0.76 15.41 2.18
C LYS A 75 0.15 15.06 1.00
N PRO A 76 0.03 15.69 -0.18
CA PRO A 76 0.95 15.47 -1.29
C PRO A 76 2.26 16.28 -1.10
N PRO A 77 3.43 15.78 -1.58
CA PRO A 77 4.54 16.66 -1.91
C PRO A 77 4.13 17.55 -3.10
N THR A 78 4.26 18.85 -2.92
CA THR A 78 4.43 19.81 -4.02
C THR A 78 5.82 19.61 -4.63
N GLU A 79 5.84 19.46 -5.96
CA GLU A 79 7.01 19.31 -6.85
C GLU A 79 7.73 17.95 -6.86
N TYR A 80 7.84 17.39 -8.07
CA TYR A 80 8.53 16.13 -8.37
C TYR A 80 9.74 16.42 -9.26
N PRO A 81 10.96 16.02 -8.90
CA PRO A 81 12.00 15.78 -9.89
C PRO A 81 11.76 14.40 -10.52
N GLU A 82 11.57 14.38 -11.84
CA GLU A 82 11.64 13.14 -12.63
C GLU A 82 13.06 12.57 -12.54
N ILE A 83 13.20 11.36 -12.04
CA ILE A 83 14.37 10.52 -12.29
C ILE A 83 13.88 9.37 -13.16
N ARG A 84 14.27 9.38 -14.43
CA ARG A 84 14.13 8.22 -15.32
C ARG A 84 14.99 7.08 -14.78
N LEU A 85 14.35 5.98 -14.41
CA LEU A 85 15.02 4.70 -14.26
C LEU A 85 14.92 3.99 -15.60
N ASP A 86 15.98 4.10 -16.40
CA ASP A 86 16.08 3.40 -17.68
C ASP A 86 16.30 1.90 -17.46
N GLY A 87 15.60 1.07 -18.24
CA GLY A 87 15.89 -0.35 -18.42
C GLY A 87 15.32 -1.30 -17.35
N ALA A 88 15.60 -2.60 -17.52
CA ALA A 88 15.10 -3.75 -16.74
C ALA A 88 15.33 -3.71 -15.21
N ASN A 89 15.81 -2.58 -14.66
CA ASN A 89 16.20 -2.38 -13.27
C ASN A 89 15.20 -1.51 -12.47
N ALA A 90 14.02 -1.18 -12.99
CA ALA A 90 12.94 -0.56 -12.19
C ALA A 90 12.20 -1.55 -11.25
N ARG A 91 12.75 -2.76 -11.04
CA ARG A 91 12.30 -3.74 -10.05
C ARG A 91 13.44 -4.03 -9.07
N GLY A 92 13.48 -3.28 -7.97
CA GLY A 92 14.30 -3.61 -6.82
C GLY A 92 13.41 -4.09 -5.68
N THR A 93 13.46 -5.38 -5.35
CA THR A 93 13.18 -5.86 -3.99
C THR A 93 14.37 -5.43 -3.14
N MET A 94 14.15 -4.52 -2.21
CA MET A 94 15.16 -4.12 -1.23
C MET A 94 14.97 -4.97 0.03
N ASP A 95 15.84 -5.97 0.22
CA ASP A 95 15.89 -6.82 1.42
C ASP A 95 16.71 -6.13 2.52
N TRP A 96 16.09 -5.23 3.28
CA TRP A 96 16.74 -4.56 4.41
C TRP A 96 16.16 -5.00 5.75
N PRO A 97 16.96 -4.98 6.83
CA PRO A 97 16.42 -5.16 8.17
C PRO A 97 15.47 -3.99 8.49
N VAL A 98 14.17 -4.28 8.52
CA VAL A 98 13.15 -3.34 8.97
C VAL A 98 12.46 -3.91 10.20
N THR A 99 12.22 -3.04 11.17
CA THR A 99 11.48 -3.43 12.37
C THR A 99 10.02 -3.09 12.18
N VAL A 100 9.16 -4.12 12.14
CA VAL A 100 7.71 -3.94 12.13
C VAL A 100 7.27 -3.52 13.55
N GLN A 101 6.85 -2.27 13.70
CA GLN A 101 6.41 -1.70 14.98
C GLN A 101 4.94 -2.00 15.27
N SER A 102 4.09 -2.02 14.23
CA SER A 102 2.69 -2.39 14.36
C SER A 102 2.14 -2.97 13.08
N VAL A 103 1.10 -3.80 13.22
CA VAL A 103 0.40 -4.48 12.14
C VAL A 103 -1.10 -4.30 12.31
N SER A 104 -1.79 -4.08 11.21
CA SER A 104 -3.25 -4.04 11.10
C SER A 104 -3.67 -4.68 9.78
N GLU A 105 -4.97 -4.77 9.53
CA GLU A 105 -5.50 -5.18 8.23
C GLU A 105 -5.28 -4.14 7.11
N LEU A 106 -5.10 -2.87 7.47
CA LEU A 106 -4.84 -1.81 6.50
C LEU A 106 -3.38 -1.85 6.00
N GLY A 107 -2.46 -2.21 6.89
CA GLY A 107 -1.03 -2.11 6.63
C GLY A 107 -0.19 -2.22 7.89
N VAL A 108 1.07 -1.80 7.79
CA VAL A 108 2.06 -1.86 8.87
C VAL A 108 2.72 -0.51 9.13
N ARG A 109 3.18 -0.31 10.36
CA ARG A 109 4.16 0.72 10.67
C ARG A 109 5.52 0.08 10.80
N ILE A 110 6.51 0.62 10.11
CA ILE A 110 7.89 0.16 10.19
C ILE A 110 8.80 1.25 10.72
N LEU A 111 9.90 0.83 11.32
CA LEU A 111 11.06 1.65 11.66
C LEU A 111 12.23 1.22 10.78
N CYS A 112 12.90 2.18 10.16
CA CYS A 112 14.01 1.97 9.22
C CYS A 112 15.07 3.08 9.35
N GLU A 113 16.30 2.80 8.93
CA GLU A 113 17.46 3.70 9.04
C GLU A 113 17.63 4.62 7.83
N PHE A 114 16.66 4.65 6.91
CA PHE A 114 16.75 5.42 5.68
C PHE A 114 15.43 6.13 5.34
N PRO A 115 15.50 7.31 4.70
CA PRO A 115 14.33 8.08 4.35
C PRO A 115 13.58 7.40 3.18
N LEU A 116 12.44 6.78 3.49
CA LEU A 116 11.47 6.37 2.48
C LEU A 116 10.72 7.59 1.93
N LYS A 117 10.22 7.51 0.69
CA LYS A 117 9.39 8.56 0.09
C LYS A 117 7.93 8.11 0.01
N PRO A 118 6.96 8.97 0.40
CA PRO A 118 5.55 8.71 0.14
C PRO A 118 5.30 8.37 -1.32
N GLY A 119 4.47 7.36 -1.58
CA GLY A 119 4.18 6.87 -2.91
C GLY A 119 5.02 5.69 -3.37
N MET A 120 6.21 5.45 -2.77
CA MET A 120 7.03 4.29 -3.11
C MET A 120 6.29 2.98 -2.84
N VAL A 121 6.39 2.02 -3.76
CA VAL A 121 5.90 0.66 -3.56
C VAL A 121 7.08 -0.24 -3.24
N ILE A 122 7.00 -0.92 -2.10
CA ILE A 122 8.07 -1.76 -1.56
C ILE A 122 7.54 -3.13 -1.17
N ASN A 123 8.42 -4.13 -1.20
CA ASN A 123 8.17 -5.44 -0.60
C ASN A 123 8.88 -5.46 0.75
N VAL A 124 8.14 -5.79 1.81
CA VAL A 124 8.68 -5.83 3.17
C VAL A 124 8.95 -7.28 3.55
N HIS A 125 10.22 -7.58 3.81
CA HIS A 125 10.65 -8.88 4.30
C HIS A 125 10.99 -8.75 5.79
N SER A 126 10.29 -9.48 6.65
CA SER A 126 10.56 -9.50 8.10
C SER A 126 10.33 -10.89 8.69
N ALA A 127 10.94 -11.15 9.86
CA ALA A 127 10.70 -12.40 10.58
C ALA A 127 9.20 -12.62 10.86
N PHE A 128 8.46 -11.55 11.17
CA PHE A 128 7.01 -11.58 11.32
C PHE A 128 6.31 -12.11 10.06
N PHE A 129 6.60 -11.56 8.88
CA PHE A 129 5.90 -12.01 7.67
C PHE A 129 6.26 -13.44 7.27
N LYS A 130 7.48 -13.91 7.61
CA LYS A 130 7.86 -15.31 7.42
C LYS A 130 6.98 -16.28 8.23
N THR A 131 6.48 -15.89 9.41
CA THR A 131 5.60 -16.76 10.21
C THR A 131 4.19 -16.89 9.66
N LEU A 132 3.75 -15.96 8.81
CA LEU A 132 2.42 -16.02 8.21
C LEU A 132 2.32 -17.06 7.09
N ASP A 133 3.43 -17.58 6.56
CA ASP A 133 3.46 -18.62 5.53
C ASP A 133 2.48 -18.34 4.37
N THR A 134 2.58 -17.15 3.77
CA THR A 134 1.66 -16.68 2.74
C THR A 134 2.37 -15.71 1.80
N GLU A 135 1.84 -15.56 0.59
CA GLU A 135 2.25 -14.48 -0.30
C GLU A 135 1.97 -13.13 0.38
N ILE A 136 3.01 -12.30 0.47
CA ILE A 136 2.94 -10.97 1.08
C ILE A 136 2.56 -9.98 -0.03
N PRO A 137 1.48 -9.19 0.14
CA PRO A 137 1.13 -8.18 -0.84
C PRO A 137 2.20 -7.06 -0.86
N PRO A 138 2.45 -6.44 -2.02
CA PRO A 138 3.27 -5.25 -2.08
C PRO A 138 2.64 -4.13 -1.25
N MET A 139 3.46 -3.20 -0.76
CA MET A 139 2.99 -2.14 0.13
C MET A 139 3.36 -0.76 -0.40
N LYS A 140 2.44 0.19 -0.29
CA LYS A 140 2.70 1.60 -0.64
C LYS A 140 3.06 2.38 0.61
N VAL A 141 4.13 3.16 0.54
CA VAL A 141 4.47 4.15 1.57
C VAL A 141 3.43 5.25 1.56
N LEU A 142 2.65 5.37 2.62
CA LEU A 142 1.61 6.38 2.76
C LEU A 142 2.18 7.70 3.30
N ASN A 143 2.94 7.61 4.38
CA ASN A 143 3.65 8.71 4.99
C ASN A 143 4.96 8.22 5.59
N VAL A 144 5.87 9.15 5.83
CA VAL A 144 7.12 8.91 6.52
C VAL A 144 7.35 10.08 7.45
N ASP A 145 7.54 9.78 8.72
CA ASP A 145 7.91 10.71 9.76
C ASP A 145 9.26 10.27 10.32
N GLY A 146 10.20 11.18 10.50
CA GLY A 146 11.51 10.85 11.03
C GLY A 146 12.23 12.08 11.47
N ASP A 147 13.14 11.89 12.43
CA ASP A 147 14.04 12.95 12.84
C ASP A 147 15.40 12.68 12.18
N PRO A 148 15.84 13.53 11.22
CA PRO A 148 17.14 13.38 10.57
C PRO A 148 18.32 13.29 11.54
N SER A 149 18.19 13.87 12.75
CA SER A 149 19.24 13.81 13.78
C SER A 149 19.41 12.43 14.41
N THR A 150 18.36 11.60 14.38
CA THR A 150 18.39 10.24 14.94
C THR A 150 18.80 9.18 13.92
N GLY A 151 18.77 9.51 12.62
CA GLY A 151 18.94 8.55 11.53
C GLY A 151 17.78 7.55 11.38
N MET A 152 16.72 7.68 12.18
CA MET A 152 15.61 6.73 12.23
C MET A 152 14.32 7.33 11.65
N TYR A 153 13.71 6.58 10.75
CA TYR A 153 12.49 6.96 10.03
C TYR A 153 11.38 5.95 10.30
N ARG A 154 10.20 6.47 10.66
CA ARG A 154 8.96 5.70 10.79
C ARG A 154 8.16 5.86 9.51
N ALA A 155 7.84 4.75 8.87
CA ALA A 155 7.00 4.77 7.68
C ALA A 155 5.69 4.04 7.96
N GLN A 156 4.57 4.66 7.55
CA GLN A 156 3.29 3.96 7.47
C GLN A 156 3.15 3.39 6.06
N LEU A 157 2.94 2.08 6.00
CA LEU A 157 2.77 1.34 4.76
C LEU A 157 1.34 0.80 4.70
N ILE A 158 0.73 0.82 3.52
CA ILE A 158 -0.57 0.21 3.27
C ILE A 158 -0.44 -0.97 2.32
N TYR A 159 -1.20 -2.05 2.54
CA TYR A 159 -1.17 -3.19 1.62
C TYR A 159 -1.91 -2.87 0.32
N LEU A 160 -1.30 -3.22 -0.81
CA LEU A 160 -1.90 -3.15 -2.13
C LEU A 160 -2.33 -4.55 -2.58
N GLY A 161 -3.60 -4.71 -2.90
CA GLY A 161 -4.15 -5.97 -3.38
C GLY A 161 -4.13 -7.10 -2.35
N ALA A 162 -4.13 -6.77 -1.04
CA ALA A 162 -4.23 -7.77 0.02
C ALA A 162 -5.48 -8.63 -0.17
N ARG A 163 -5.27 -9.94 -0.28
CA ARG A 163 -6.34 -10.92 -0.41
C ARG A 163 -6.90 -11.27 0.97
N GLU A 164 -8.16 -11.69 1.01
CA GLU A 164 -8.83 -12.09 2.26
C GLU A 164 -8.08 -13.20 3.01
N ALA A 165 -7.49 -14.17 2.30
CA ALA A 165 -6.67 -15.22 2.92
C ALA A 165 -5.47 -14.66 3.70
N PHE A 166 -4.83 -13.60 3.20
CA PHE A 166 -3.74 -12.90 3.90
C PHE A 166 -4.28 -12.13 5.12
N LEU A 167 -5.37 -11.37 4.94
CA LEU A 167 -5.98 -10.58 6.01
C LEU A 167 -6.48 -11.46 7.17
N GLN A 168 -7.01 -12.66 6.88
CA GLN A 168 -7.39 -13.63 7.90
C GLN A 168 -6.21 -14.09 8.77
N LYS A 169 -5.02 -14.26 8.17
CA LYS A 169 -3.80 -14.58 8.95
C LYS A 169 -3.36 -13.40 9.82
N ILE A 170 -3.44 -12.18 9.29
CA ILE A 170 -3.18 -10.95 10.05
C ILE A 170 -4.14 -10.85 11.25
N ARG A 171 -5.45 -11.01 11.03
CA ARG A 171 -6.47 -11.00 12.09
C ARG A 171 -6.13 -12.03 13.16
N ARG A 172 -5.92 -13.29 12.77
CA ARG A 172 -5.59 -14.38 13.70
C ARG A 172 -4.36 -14.06 14.53
N TRP A 173 -3.31 -13.52 13.91
CA TRP A 173 -2.10 -13.13 14.62
C TRP A 173 -2.37 -11.99 15.63
N ILE A 174 -3.10 -10.95 15.22
CA ILE A 174 -3.48 -9.85 16.12
C ILE A 174 -4.32 -10.35 17.30
N TYR A 175 -5.27 -11.25 17.09
CA TYR A 175 -6.06 -11.81 18.20
C TYR A 175 -5.20 -12.63 19.17
N THR A 176 -4.26 -13.42 18.66
CA THR A 176 -3.41 -14.30 19.48
C THR A 176 -2.32 -13.56 20.25
N HIS A 177 -1.76 -12.47 19.69
CA HIS A 177 -0.61 -11.76 20.27
C HIS A 177 -0.96 -10.34 20.77
N GLY A 178 -2.04 -9.75 20.27
CA GLY A 178 -2.47 -8.39 20.62
C GLY A 178 -3.35 -8.28 21.87
N ALA A 179 -3.99 -9.37 22.30
CA ALA A 179 -4.74 -9.40 23.56
C ALA A 179 -3.84 -9.25 24.81
N SER A 180 -2.57 -9.66 24.70
CA SER A 180 -1.56 -9.56 25.75
C SER A 180 -1.21 -8.11 26.16
N GLY A 181 -1.54 -7.11 25.33
CA GLY A 181 -1.26 -5.70 25.60
C GLY A 181 -2.42 -4.91 26.21
N ARG A 182 -3.62 -5.49 26.37
CA ARG A 182 -4.79 -4.80 26.96
C ARG A 182 -5.03 -5.11 28.44
N MET A 183 -4.22 -5.96 29.07
CA MET A 183 -4.28 -6.25 30.52
C MET A 183 -3.19 -5.53 31.33
N ALA A 184 -2.43 -4.62 30.72
CA ALA A 184 -1.41 -3.84 31.40
C ALA A 184 -1.40 -2.38 30.89
N ALA A 185 -2.47 -1.64 31.15
CA ALA A 185 -2.50 -0.18 31.23
C ALA A 185 -3.83 0.27 31.84
#